data_AF-A0AAW3MVL1-F1
#
_entry.id   AF-A0AAW3MVL1-F1
#
_cell.length_a   1.000
_cell.length_b   1.000
_cell.length_c   1.000
_cell.angle_alpha   90.00
_cell.angle_beta   90.00
_cell.angle_gamma   90.00
#
_symmetry.space_group_name_H-M   'P 1'
#
loop_
_entity.id
_entity.type
_entity.pdbx_description
1 polymer ?
#
loop_
_entity_poly.entity_id
_entity_poly.type
_entity_poly.pdbx_seq_one_letter_code
_entity_poly.pdbx_strand_id
1 'polypeptide(L)'
;MKIELCSAIVINAPEVFKNPDFQAWLNSDNPKFTWHRGGTPGDWSDVVVMVDPGLSGEGSDSDMPEHIWNLIVSVCRSNFAPTRNVPHIMVRLTNLDG
;
A
#
# COMPACT_ATOMS: atom_id res chain seq x y z
N MET A 1 0.06 16.94 22.42
CA MET A 1 0.06 15.70 21.61
C MET A 1 -1.38 15.37 21.28
N LYS A 2 -1.73 15.31 20.00
CA LYS A 2 -3.06 14.86 19.54
C LYS A 2 -2.92 13.41 19.11
N ILE A 3 -3.81 12.54 19.59
CA ILE A 3 -3.79 11.10 19.32
C ILE A 3 -5.08 10.78 18.58
N GLU A 4 -4.98 10.11 17.45
CA GLU A 4 -6.12 9.64 16.67
C GLU A 4 -5.95 8.15 16.37
N LEU A 5 -7.06 7.42 16.37
CA LEU A 5 -7.10 6.05 15.91
C LEU A 5 -7.22 6.03 14.38
N CYS A 6 -6.64 5.01 13.76
CA CYS A 6 -6.69 4.82 12.32
C CYS A 6 -6.93 3.34 11.98
N SER A 7 -7.47 3.11 10.79
CA SER A 7 -7.65 1.77 10.24
C SER A 7 -6.38 1.30 9.55
N ALA A 8 -6.05 0.03 9.70
CA ALA A 8 -4.92 -0.57 9.02
C ALA A 8 -5.21 -2.01 8.58
N ILE A 9 -4.57 -2.44 7.50
CA ILE A 9 -4.60 -3.82 7.01
C ILE A 9 -3.20 -4.23 6.52
N VAL A 10 -2.86 -5.51 6.68
CA VAL A 10 -1.63 -6.11 6.18
C VAL A 10 -2.00 -7.11 5.09
N ILE A 11 -1.34 -7.02 3.94
CA ILE A 11 -1.54 -7.91 2.80
C ILE A 11 -0.17 -8.53 2.49
N ASN A 12 -0.05 -9.85 2.67
CA ASN A 12 1.10 -10.56 2.12
C ASN A 12 0.84 -10.83 0.64
N ALA A 13 1.63 -10.21 -0.24
CA ALA A 13 1.44 -10.29 -1.69
C ALA A 13 2.77 -10.45 -2.45
N PRO A 14 3.50 -11.57 -2.28
CA PRO A 14 4.78 -11.80 -2.98
C PRO A 14 4.70 -11.67 -4.51
N GLU A 15 3.54 -11.95 -5.10
CA GLU A 15 3.28 -11.78 -6.54
C GLU A 15 3.34 -10.31 -6.99
N VAL A 16 2.95 -9.37 -6.12
CA VAL A 16 3.08 -7.93 -6.38
C VAL A 16 4.55 -7.54 -6.42
N PHE A 17 5.35 -8.04 -5.49
CA PHE A 17 6.79 -7.78 -5.45
C PHE A 17 7.57 -8.44 -6.60
N LYS A 18 7.01 -9.47 -7.25
CA LYS A 18 7.54 -10.08 -8.49
C LYS A 18 7.15 -9.32 -9.76
N ASN A 19 6.20 -8.38 -9.68
CA ASN A 19 5.76 -7.62 -10.84
C ASN A 19 6.82 -6.56 -11.24
N PRO A 20 7.26 -6.50 -12.51
CA PRO A 20 8.33 -5.60 -12.93
C PRO A 20 7.93 -4.12 -12.86
N ASP A 21 6.67 -3.78 -13.13
CA ASP A 21 6.19 -2.41 -13.06
C ASP A 21 6.13 -1.92 -11.60
N PHE A 22 5.76 -2.82 -10.69
CA PHE A 22 5.79 -2.52 -9.26
C PHE A 22 7.23 -2.35 -8.76
N GLN A 23 8.15 -3.21 -9.19
CA GLN A 23 9.56 -3.05 -8.85
C GLN A 23 10.11 -1.73 -9.40
N ALA A 24 9.75 -1.33 -10.62
CA ALA A 24 10.16 -0.05 -11.19
C ALA A 24 9.60 1.13 -10.37
N TRP A 25 8.32 1.07 -9.97
CA TRP A 25 7.72 2.08 -9.10
C TRP A 25 8.39 2.13 -7.72
N LEU A 26 8.61 0.98 -7.08
CA LEU A 26 9.21 0.88 -5.75
C LEU A 26 10.64 1.44 -5.74
N ASN A 27 11.39 1.19 -6.81
CA ASN A 27 12.77 1.65 -6.99
C ASN A 27 12.91 3.09 -7.53
N SER A 28 11.81 3.80 -7.82
CA SER A 28 11.89 5.19 -8.28
C SER A 28 12.31 6.16 -7.16
N ASP A 29 12.72 7.38 -7.52
CA ASP A 29 13.21 8.38 -6.56
C ASP A 29 12.12 8.96 -5.64
N ASN A 30 10.84 8.74 -5.95
CA ASN A 30 9.75 9.19 -5.09
C ASN A 30 9.88 8.54 -3.71
N PRO A 31 9.78 9.28 -2.59
CA PRO A 31 9.82 8.67 -1.26
C PRO A 31 8.62 7.72 -1.05
N LYS A 32 8.87 6.53 -0.50
CA LYS A 32 7.82 5.61 -0.04
C LYS A 32 8.00 5.33 1.43
N PHE A 33 6.91 4.95 2.09
CA PHE A 33 6.96 4.47 3.45
C PHE A 33 7.43 3.00 3.47
N THR A 34 8.74 2.80 3.37
CA THR A 34 9.39 1.48 3.26
C THR A 34 10.81 1.51 3.83
N TRP A 35 11.38 0.34 4.12
CA TRP A 35 12.82 0.17 4.36
C TRP A 35 13.60 -0.29 3.13
N HIS A 36 12.92 -0.51 2.00
CA HIS A 36 13.56 -0.82 0.73
C HIS A 36 14.48 0.33 0.28
N ARG A 37 15.69 0.01 -0.17
CA ARG A 37 16.72 0.99 -0.58
C ARG A 37 17.12 0.92 -2.05
N GLY A 38 16.45 0.09 -2.84
CA GLY A 38 16.83 -0.15 -4.24
C GLY A 38 17.07 -1.62 -4.55
N GLY A 39 17.02 -1.96 -5.85
CA GLY A 39 17.29 -3.30 -6.36
C GLY A 39 16.12 -4.27 -6.22
N THR A 40 16.44 -5.56 -6.12
CA THR A 40 15.44 -6.62 -6.01
C THR A 40 14.78 -6.62 -4.64
N PRO A 41 13.43 -6.60 -4.55
CA PRO A 41 12.75 -6.67 -3.26
C PRO A 41 13.00 -7.99 -2.52
N GLY A 42 13.14 -7.92 -1.20
CA GLY A 42 13.24 -9.06 -0.29
C GLY A 42 12.34 -8.89 0.94
N ASP A 43 12.63 -9.62 2.02
CA ASP A 43 11.78 -9.69 3.22
C ASP A 43 11.63 -8.36 3.99
N TRP A 44 12.49 -7.38 3.71
CA TRP A 44 12.48 -6.05 4.32
C TRP A 44 11.97 -4.96 3.37
N SER A 45 11.46 -5.36 2.21
CA SER A 45 10.98 -4.44 1.18
C SER A 45 9.51 -4.05 1.34
N ASP A 46 8.88 -4.41 2.46
CA ASP A 46 7.52 -4.02 2.79
C ASP A 46 7.29 -2.53 2.56
N VAL A 47 6.11 -2.20 2.01
CA VAL A 47 5.73 -0.82 1.77
C VAL A 47 4.36 -0.55 2.38
N VAL A 48 4.24 0.57 3.06
CA VAL A 48 2.97 1.09 3.56
C VAL A 48 2.45 2.12 2.57
N VAL A 49 1.21 1.93 2.13
CA VAL A 49 0.49 2.91 1.30
C VAL A 49 -0.76 3.38 2.02
N MET A 50 -1.25 4.57 1.68
CA MET A 50 -2.42 5.15 2.34
C MET A 50 -3.60 5.29 1.38
N VAL A 51 -4.69 4.58 1.68
CA VAL A 51 -5.94 4.61 0.88
C VAL A 51 -6.92 5.61 1.48
N ASP A 52 -7.56 6.41 0.62
CA ASP A 52 -8.60 7.34 1.04
C ASP A 52 -9.77 6.58 1.70
N PRO A 53 -10.23 7.00 2.90
CA PRO A 53 -11.26 6.28 3.64
C PRO A 53 -12.64 6.36 2.98
N GLY A 54 -12.85 7.25 2.00
CA GLY A 54 -14.02 7.29 1.14
C GLY A 54 -14.07 6.15 0.12
N LEU A 55 -12.97 5.40 -0.05
CA LEU A 55 -12.87 4.21 -0.91
C LEU A 55 -13.29 4.46 -2.36
N SER A 56 -13.13 5.68 -2.86
CA SER A 56 -13.40 6.06 -4.26
C SER A 56 -12.34 5.56 -5.24
N GLY A 57 -11.16 5.18 -4.74
CA GLY A 57 -9.99 4.85 -5.56
C GLY A 57 -8.83 5.81 -5.38
N GLU A 58 -8.97 6.82 -4.52
CA GLU A 58 -7.91 7.79 -4.23
C GLU A 58 -7.00 7.33 -3.07
N GLY A 59 -5.79 7.88 -3.00
CA GLY A 59 -4.81 7.61 -1.95
C GLY A 59 -3.47 8.27 -2.23
N SER A 60 -2.50 8.14 -1.32
CA SER A 60 -1.18 8.78 -1.45
C SER A 60 -0.29 8.17 -2.54
N ASP A 61 -0.49 6.89 -2.83
CA ASP A 61 0.39 6.08 -3.67
C ASP A 61 -0.37 5.53 -4.89
N SER A 62 -1.42 6.24 -5.33
CA SER A 62 -2.23 5.86 -6.50
C SER A 62 -1.48 6.03 -7.83
N ASP A 63 -0.24 6.55 -7.80
CA ASP A 63 0.69 6.63 -8.93
C ASP A 63 1.42 5.29 -9.22
N MET A 64 1.27 4.28 -8.35
CA MET A 64 1.74 2.92 -8.61
C MET A 64 0.97 2.25 -9.76
N PRO A 65 1.42 1.08 -10.25
CA PRO A 65 0.70 0.39 -11.33
C PRO A 65 -0.78 0.16 -11.01
N GLU A 66 -1.65 0.59 -11.93
CA GLU A 66 -3.10 0.70 -11.72
C GLU A 66 -3.74 -0.61 -11.25
N HIS A 67 -3.33 -1.75 -11.80
CA HIS A 67 -3.89 -3.05 -11.42
C HIS A 67 -3.55 -3.45 -9.97
N ILE A 68 -2.40 -3.02 -9.45
CA ILE A 68 -1.99 -3.27 -8.06
C ILE A 68 -2.72 -2.32 -7.12
N TRP A 69 -2.83 -1.04 -7.51
CA TRP A 69 -3.60 -0.08 -6.74
C TRP A 69 -5.07 -0.51 -6.62
N ASN A 70 -5.68 -0.93 -7.73
CA ASN A 70 -7.05 -1.44 -7.74
C ASN A 70 -7.23 -2.70 -6.87
N LEU A 71 -6.24 -3.59 -6.82
CA LEU A 71 -6.23 -4.74 -5.91
C LEU A 71 -6.29 -4.30 -4.45
N ILE A 72 -5.43 -3.34 -4.07
CA ILE A 72 -5.37 -2.79 -2.70
C ILE A 72 -6.71 -2.15 -2.31
N VAL A 73 -7.25 -1.28 -3.18
CA VAL A 73 -8.54 -0.62 -2.93
C VAL A 73 -9.67 -1.64 -2.84
N SER A 74 -9.66 -2.69 -3.66
CA SER A 74 -10.64 -3.78 -3.60
C SER A 74 -10.61 -4.53 -2.26
N VAL A 75 -9.41 -4.82 -1.74
CA VAL A 75 -9.23 -5.41 -0.41
C VAL A 75 -9.77 -4.48 0.67
N CYS A 76 -9.47 -3.18 0.61
CA CYS A 76 -10.02 -2.20 1.56
C CYS A 76 -11.56 -2.14 1.50
N ARG A 77 -12.16 -2.12 0.30
CA ARG A 77 -13.62 -2.15 0.10
C ARG A 77 -14.28 -3.40 0.67
N SER A 78 -13.58 -4.53 0.70
CA SER A 78 -14.10 -5.78 1.24
C SER A 78 -14.04 -5.84 2.77
N ASN A 79 -13.22 -5.00 3.41
CA ASN A 79 -12.96 -5.04 4.86
C ASN A 79 -13.45 -3.81 5.62
N PHE A 80 -13.70 -2.69 4.95
CA PHE A 80 -14.09 -1.43 5.57
C PHE A 80 -15.32 -0.82 4.88
N ALA A 81 -16.14 -0.12 5.67
CA ALA A 81 -17.18 0.75 5.14
C ALA A 81 -16.56 2.10 4.72
N PRO A 82 -17.03 2.73 3.63
CA PRO A 82 -16.62 4.09 3.28
C PRO A 82 -16.92 5.08 4.42
N THR A 83 -15.94 5.91 4.76
CA THR A 83 -16.03 6.93 5.81
C THR A 83 -15.44 8.26 5.33
N ARG A 84 -15.68 9.35 6.07
CA ARG A 84 -15.18 10.70 5.76
C ARG A 84 -14.64 11.35 7.02
N ASN A 85 -13.71 12.28 6.87
CA ASN A 85 -13.09 13.04 7.97
C ASN A 85 -12.39 12.14 9.02
N VAL A 86 -11.86 11.00 8.58
CA VAL A 86 -11.02 10.11 9.38
C VAL A 86 -9.64 9.99 8.71
N PRO A 87 -8.59 9.53 9.42
CA PRO A 87 -7.31 9.27 8.80
C PRO A 87 -7.40 8.25 7.65
N HIS A 88 -6.45 8.30 6.72
CA HIS A 88 -6.31 7.30 5.68
C HIS A 88 -6.15 5.89 6.26
N ILE A 89 -6.60 4.90 5.50
CA ILE A 89 -6.38 3.49 5.83
C ILE A 89 -4.94 3.15 5.47
N MET A 90 -4.15 2.71 6.44
CA MET A 90 -2.78 2.23 6.19
C MET A 90 -2.81 0.79 5.67
N VAL A 91 -2.22 0.56 4.50
CA VAL A 91 -2.09 -0.77 3.92
C VAL A 91 -0.61 -1.13 3.87
N ARG A 92 -0.19 -2.13 4.66
CA ARG A 92 1.16 -2.67 4.57
C ARG A 92 1.18 -3.87 3.64
N LEU A 93 1.89 -3.74 2.52
CA LEU A 93 2.23 -4.85 1.64
C LEU A 93 3.48 -5.54 2.16
N THR A 94 3.45 -6.86 2.27
CA THR A 94 4.61 -7.66 2.67
C THR A 94 5.04 -8.66 1.61
N ASN A 95 6.33 -8.96 1.58
CA ASN A 95 6.95 -9.94 0.68
C ASN A 95 7.50 -11.13 1.48
N LEU A 96 6.62 -11.83 2.20
CA LEU A 96 6.99 -12.99 3.02
C LEU A 96 6.71 -14.27 2.25
N ASP A 97 7.66 -15.19 2.24
CA ASP A 97 7.42 -16.57 1.81
C ASP A 97 6.39 -17.21 2.77
N GLY A 98 5.35 -17.82 2.19
CA GLY A 98 4.22 -18.41 2.91
C GLY A 98 4.53 -19.73 3.61
#